data_AF-D6PKW6-F1
#
_entry.id   AF-D6PKW6-F1
#
_cell.length_a   1.000
_cell.length_b   1.000
_cell.length_c   1.000
_cell.angle_alpha   90.00
_cell.angle_beta   90.00
_cell.angle_gamma   90.00
#
_symmetry.space_group_name_H-M   'P 1'
#
loop_
_entity.id
_entity.type
_entity.pdbx_description
1 polymer ?
#
loop_
_entity_poly.entity_id
_entity_poly.type
_entity_poly.pdbx_seq_one_letter_code
_entity_poly.pdbx_strand_id
1 'polypeptide(L)' 'MIKNNEVHLIINTTEGARSIKDSFSIRKEAQNHKISLTTTVSGAKAFCKAIKFIDDFDAVDLKLRHESLTVN' A
#
# COMPACT_ATOMS: atom_id res chain seq x y z
N MET A 1 14.18 -7.28 12.13
CA MET A 1 12.95 -6.86 11.43
C MET A 1 13.19 -6.47 9.96
N ILE A 2 13.35 -5.18 9.59
CA ILE A 2 13.43 -4.77 8.16
C ILE A 2 14.60 -5.44 7.41
N LYS A 3 15.83 -5.30 7.92
CA LYS A 3 17.04 -5.85 7.27
C LYS A 3 17.08 -7.38 7.22
N ASN A 4 16.32 -8.02 8.10
CA ASN A 4 16.22 -9.47 8.20
C ASN A 4 15.05 -10.03 7.38
N ASN A 5 14.35 -9.19 6.60
CA ASN A 5 13.16 -9.56 5.82
C ASN A 5 12.03 -10.17 6.68
N GLU A 6 11.88 -9.73 7.93
CA GLU A 6 10.80 -10.21 8.82
C GLU A 6 9.51 -9.37 8.70
N VAL A 7 9.52 -8.34 7.85
CA VAL A 7 8.39 -7.40 7.66
C VAL A 7 8.08 -7.28 6.18
N HIS A 8 6.80 -7.44 5.81
CA HIS A 8 6.34 -7.41 4.42
C HIS A 8 5.51 -6.14 4.10
N LEU A 9 5.08 -5.39 5.11
CA LEU A 9 4.33 -4.15 4.96
C LEU A 9 4.70 -3.16 6.07
N ILE A 10 4.89 -1.89 5.70
CA ILE A 10 5.15 -0.78 6.63
C ILE A 10 4.15 0.36 6.40
N ILE A 11 3.57 0.84 7.50
CA ILE A 11 2.81 2.09 7.54
C ILE A 11 3.65 3.11 8.32
N ASN A 12 4.21 4.10 7.64
CA ASN A 12 5.09 5.12 8.23
C ASN A 12 4.48 6.52 8.11
N THR A 13 3.57 6.87 9.01
CA THR A 13 2.99 8.21 9.08
C THR A 13 3.77 9.09 10.04
N THR A 14 4.13 10.30 9.64
CA THR A 14 4.84 11.25 10.50
C THR A 14 4.34 12.68 10.30
N GLU A 15 4.36 13.47 11.37
CA GLU A 15 4.04 14.88 11.35
C GLU A 15 5.16 15.69 12.02
N GLY A 16 5.47 16.86 11.45
CA GLY A 16 6.52 17.75 11.92
C GLY A 16 7.93 17.40 11.41
N ALA A 17 8.76 18.43 11.22
CA ALA A 17 10.07 18.31 10.59
C ALA A 17 11.03 17.34 11.32
N ARG A 18 10.97 17.29 12.66
CA ARG A 18 11.77 16.36 13.47
C ARG A 18 11.38 14.91 13.20
N SER A 19 10.10 14.58 13.35
CA SER A 19 9.59 13.22 13.11
C SER A 19 9.86 12.75 11.68
N ILE A 20 9.75 13.65 10.68
CA ILE A 20 10.06 13.34 9.28
C ILE A 20 11.54 12.97 9.09
N LYS A 21 12.45 13.69 9.76
CA LYS A 21 13.89 13.42 9.74
C LYS A 21 14.23 12.11 10.45
N ASP A 22 13.70 11.92 11.65
CA ASP A 22 13.99 10.75 12.49
C ASP A 22 13.48 9.45 11.86
N SER A 23 12.36 9.52 11.12
CA SER A 23 11.76 8.38 10.41
C SER A 23 12.35 8.11 9.02
N PHE A 24 13.28 8.94 8.53
CA PHE A 24 13.84 8.77 7.18
C PHE A 24 14.48 7.41 6.95
N SER A 25 15.17 6.88 7.97
CA SER A 25 15.81 5.56 7.91
C SER A 25 14.79 4.46 7.64
N ILE A 26 13.60 4.50 8.24
CA ILE A 26 12.54 3.51 8.03
C ILE A 26 12.11 3.48 6.56
N ARG A 27 11.84 4.66 5.96
CA ARG A 27 11.41 4.74 4.55
C ARG A 27 12.51 4.27 3.60
N LYS A 28 13.76 4.70 3.85
CA LYS A 28 14.92 4.31 3.05
C LYS A 28 15.13 2.80 3.08
N GLU A 29 15.12 2.19 4.26
CA GLU A 29 15.33 0.75 4.39
C GLU A 29 14.16 -0.05 3.82
N ALA A 30 12.91 0.41 3.97
CA ALA A 30 11.76 -0.22 3.33
C ALA A 30 11.92 -0.29 1.81
N GLN A 31 12.35 0.81 1.19
CA GLN A 31 12.57 0.89 -0.26
C GLN A 31 13.74 0.00 -0.70
N ASN A 32 14.88 0.04 0.01
CA ASN A 32 16.04 -0.78 -0.29
C ASN A 32 15.74 -2.29 -0.23
N HIS A 33 14.86 -2.70 0.69
CA HIS A 33 14.46 -4.09 0.88
C HIS A 33 13.19 -4.48 0.12
N LYS A 34 12.66 -3.60 -0.76
CA LYS A 34 11.45 -3.84 -1.57
C LYS A 34 10.21 -4.19 -0.73
N ILE A 35 10.10 -3.59 0.45
CA ILE A 35 8.95 -3.77 1.35
C ILE A 35 7.86 -2.77 0.96
N SER A 36 6.62 -3.25 0.83
CA SER A 36 5.45 -2.41 0.58
C SER A 36 5.30 -1.36 1.69
N LEU A 37 5.13 -0.10 1.30
CA LEU A 37 5.20 1.06 2.19
C LEU A 37 4.09 2.05 1.86
N THR A 38 3.47 2.62 2.89
CA THR A 38 2.66 3.83 2.76
C THR A 38 2.99 4.86 3.84
N THR A 39 2.88 6.14 3.51
CA THR A 39 3.18 7.26 4.41
C THR A 39 1.93 8.01 4.87
N THR A 40 0.74 7.55 4.47
CA THR A 40 -0.53 8.20 4.79
C THR A 40 -1.48 7.23 5.47
N VAL A 41 -2.33 7.75 6.36
CA VAL A 41 -3.40 6.95 6.99
C VAL A 41 -4.43 6.50 5.95
N SER A 42 -4.69 7.30 4.91
CA SER A 42 -5.58 6.92 3.81
C SER A 42 -5.02 5.73 3.01
N GLY A 43 -3.72 5.74 2.70
CA GLY A 43 -3.03 4.62 2.05
C GLY A 43 -3.02 3.37 2.92
N ALA A 44 -2.82 3.51 4.23
CA ALA A 44 -2.93 2.40 5.18
C ALA A 44 -4.32 1.75 5.15
N LYS A 45 -5.39 2.57 5.18
CA LYS A 45 -6.77 2.09 5.05
C LYS A 45 -7.01 1.37 3.72
N ALA A 46 -6.46 1.89 2.61
CA ALA A 46 -6.57 1.27 1.31
C ALA A 46 -5.86 -0.10 1.26
N PHE A 47 -4.65 -0.21 1.82
CA PHE A 47 -3.94 -1.49 1.94
C PHE A 47 -4.73 -2.51 2.77
N CYS A 48 -5.26 -2.11 3.93
CA CYS A 48 -6.10 -3.01 4.73
C CYS A 48 -7.33 -3.51 3.96
N LYS A 49 -7.95 -2.65 3.13
CA LYS A 49 -9.07 -3.07 2.27
C LYS A 49 -8.60 -4.03 1.18
N ALA A 50 -7.51 -3.73 0.48
CA ALA A 50 -6.97 -4.57 -0.58
C ALA A 50 -6.58 -5.97 -0.06
N ILE A 51 -5.91 -6.05 1.10
CA ILE A 51 -5.52 -7.33 1.71
C ILE A 51 -6.75 -8.17 2.06
N LYS A 52 -7.85 -7.57 2.51
CA LYS A 52 -9.10 -8.29 2.80
C LYS A 52 -9.79 -8.85 1.55
N PHE A 53 -9.49 -8.29 0.37
CA PHE A 53 -10.06 -8.69 -0.92
C PHE A 53 -9.09 -9.54 -1.76
N ILE A 54 -7.97 -10.00 -1.18
CA ILE A 54 -6.88 -10.61 -1.96
C ILE A 54 -7.28 -11.91 -2.66
N ASP A 55 -8.22 -12.66 -2.07
CA ASP A 55 -8.74 -13.93 -2.62
C ASP A 55 -10.01 -13.74 -3.46
N ASP A 56 -10.52 -12.51 -3.56
CA ASP A 56 -11.76 -12.15 -4.27
C ASP A 56 -11.43 -11.21 -5.45
N PHE A 57 -10.49 -11.67 -6.28
CA PHE A 57 -10.03 -10.94 -7.46
C PHE A 57 -10.38 -11.70 -8.73
N ASP A 58 -11.46 -11.27 -9.39
CA ASP A 58 -11.80 -11.72 -10.73
C ASP A 58 -11.21 -10.78 -11.78
N ALA A 59 -10.56 -11.38 -12.79
CA ALA A 59 -10.18 -10.64 -13.98
C ALA A 59 -11.43 -10.35 -14.81
N VAL A 60 -11.71 -9.07 -15.06
CA VAL A 60 -12.83 -8.64 -15.89
C VAL A 60 -12.30 -8.06 -17.20
N ASP A 61 -12.85 -8.53 -18.32
CA ASP A 61 -12.56 -7.95 -19.63
C ASP A 61 -13.09 -6.50 -19.69
N LEU A 62 -12.22 -5.60 -20.17
CA LEU A 62 -12.52 -4.16 -20.17
C LEU A 62 -13.70 -3.82 -21.11
N LYS A 63 -13.84 -4.54 -22.24
CA LYS A 63 -14.95 -4.32 -23.16
C LYS A 63 -16.27 -4.74 -22.52
N LEU A 64 -16.33 -5.92 -21.89
CA LEU A 64 -17.51 -6.37 -21.14
C LEU A 64 -17.88 -5.38 -20.03
N ARG A 65 -16.88 -4.83 -19.33
CA ARG A 65 -17.12 -3.81 -18.29
C ARG A 65 -17.73 -2.53 -18.88
N HIS A 66 -17.25 -2.06 -20.03
CA HIS A 66 -17.82 -0.89 -20.68
C HIS A 66 -19.25 -1.12 -21.19
N GLU A 67 -19.50 -2.27 -21.83
CA GLU A 67 -20.85 -2.61 -22.32
C GLU A 67 -21.88 -2.65 -21.20
N SER A 68 -21.50 -3.12 -20.00
CA SER A 68 -22.36 -3.14 -18.81
C SER A 68 -22.79 -1.75 -18.31
N LEU A 69 -22.10 -0.68 -18.70
CA LEU A 69 -22.42 0.71 -18.30
C LEU A 69 -23.35 1.41 -19.30
N THR A 70 -23.39 0.95 -20.55
CA THR A 70 -24.21 1.52 -21.64
C THR A 70 -25.64 0.99 -21.68
N VAL A 71 -25.96 -0.06 -20.92
CA VAL A 71 -27.32 -0.58 -20.79
C VAL A 71 -27.96 0.05 -19.56
N ASN A 72 -28.39 1.31 -19.69
CA ASN A 72 -29.38 1.99 -18.85
C ASN A 72 -30.17 2.97 -19.71
#